data_AF-A0A8S1X2Q3-F1
#
_entry.id   AF-A0A8S1X2Q3-F1
#
_cell.length_a   1.000
_cell.length_b   1.000
_cell.length_c   1.000
_cell.angle_alpha   90.00
_cell.angle_beta   90.00
_cell.angle_gamma   90.00
#
_symmetry.space_group_name_H-M   'P 1'
#
loop_
_entity.id
_entity.type
_entity.pdbx_description
1 polymer ?
#
loop_
_entity_poly.entity_id
_entity_poly.type
_entity_poly.pdbx_seq_one_letter_code
_entity_poly.pdbx_strand_id
1 'polypeptide(L)'
;MKNFSDFLSENLQQGNILKPKPDFSKYHFWGLYFSASWCPPCRQFTGMLKNFYEEIKKTQNFEIILVTHDENERDFIKYYQKMPWLAIPWSENISINQLTRICKPQTIPHLCIFDQDGNYVTCGARDDIAMYGMKAWNHWEDIAEERKKYRQK
;
A
#
# COMPACT_ATOMS: atom_id res chain seq x y z
N MET A 1 6.58 24.34 -1.92
CA MET A 1 6.42 23.20 -2.83
C MET A 1 5.59 22.15 -2.11
N LYS A 2 4.50 21.65 -2.70
CA LYS A 2 3.73 20.56 -2.08
C LYS A 2 4.63 19.32 -1.98
N ASN A 3 4.71 18.71 -0.79
CA ASN A 3 5.54 17.52 -0.62
C ASN A 3 4.82 16.30 -1.22
N PHE A 4 5.56 15.21 -1.46
CA PHE A 4 5.04 13.97 -2.05
C PHE A 4 3.77 13.44 -1.36
N SER A 5 3.73 13.54 -0.02
CA SER A 5 2.61 13.10 0.81
C SER A 5 1.38 13.97 0.55
N ASP A 6 1.54 15.29 0.47
CA ASP A 6 0.44 16.21 0.18
C ASP A 6 -0.16 15.93 -1.19
N PHE A 7 0.68 15.72 -2.20
CA PHE A 7 0.22 15.40 -3.56
C PHE A 7 -0.55 14.08 -3.62
N LEU A 8 -0.04 13.02 -3.01
CA LEU A 8 -0.74 11.74 -2.95
C LEU A 8 -2.06 11.86 -2.21
N SER A 9 -2.04 12.46 -1.02
CA SER A 9 -3.22 12.65 -0.20
C SER A 9 -4.29 13.43 -0.96
N GLU A 10 -3.95 14.58 -1.57
CA GLU A 10 -4.88 15.37 -2.38
C GLU A 10 -5.51 14.57 -3.53
N ASN A 11 -4.70 13.84 -4.29
CA ASN A 11 -5.21 13.09 -5.45
C ASN A 11 -6.04 11.86 -5.07
N LEU A 12 -5.70 11.20 -3.95
CA LEU A 12 -6.51 10.11 -3.39
C LEU A 12 -7.81 10.65 -2.80
N GLN A 13 -7.75 11.78 -2.09
CA GLN A 13 -8.93 12.41 -1.50
C GLN A 13 -9.92 12.94 -2.56
N GLN A 14 -9.43 13.37 -3.72
CA GLN A 14 -10.28 13.81 -4.84
C GLN A 14 -10.79 12.64 -5.70
N GLY A 15 -10.33 11.40 -5.47
CA GLY A 15 -10.68 10.25 -6.31
C GLY A 15 -10.09 10.32 -7.72
N ASN A 16 -9.04 11.12 -7.91
CA ASN A 16 -8.38 11.28 -9.21
C ASN A 16 -7.66 10.01 -9.63
N ILE A 17 -7.19 9.22 -8.64
CA ILE A 17 -6.40 8.01 -8.85
C ILE A 17 -7.20 6.72 -8.58
N LEU A 18 -8.13 6.72 -7.61
CA LEU A 18 -8.91 5.52 -7.25
C LEU A 18 -10.41 5.81 -7.43
N LYS A 19 -11.08 4.99 -8.24
CA LYS A 19 -12.51 5.13 -8.59
C LYS A 19 -13.25 3.80 -8.44
N PRO A 20 -14.33 3.73 -7.63
CA PRO A 20 -14.76 4.75 -6.67
C PRO A 20 -13.72 4.96 -5.58
N LYS A 21 -13.68 6.17 -5.01
CA LYS A 21 -12.78 6.51 -3.91
C LYS A 21 -13.08 5.61 -2.69
N PRO A 22 -12.12 4.80 -2.20
CA PRO A 22 -12.28 4.12 -0.93
C PRO A 22 -12.33 5.15 0.21
N ASP A 23 -13.20 4.95 1.19
CA ASP A 23 -13.13 5.71 2.43
C ASP A 23 -11.94 5.23 3.26
N PHE A 24 -10.81 5.94 3.14
CA PHE A 24 -9.58 5.63 3.84
C PHE A 24 -9.59 6.06 5.31
N SER A 25 -10.47 6.99 5.69
CA SER A 25 -10.53 7.55 7.05
C SER A 25 -10.89 6.52 8.11
N LYS A 26 -11.51 5.40 7.69
CA LYS A 26 -11.85 4.28 8.57
C LYS A 26 -10.65 3.38 8.92
N TYR A 27 -9.55 3.48 8.17
CA TYR A 27 -8.36 2.64 8.36
C TYR A 27 -7.31 3.42 9.15
N HIS A 28 -6.81 2.83 10.23
CA HIS A 28 -5.70 3.40 10.98
C HIS A 28 -4.47 3.54 10.07
N PHE A 29 -4.17 2.46 9.34
CA PHE A 29 -3.23 2.46 8.23
C PHE A 29 -3.86 1.80 7.00
N TRP A 30 -3.42 2.22 5.83
CA TRP A 30 -3.67 1.52 4.58
C TRP A 30 -2.40 1.54 3.73
N GLY A 31 -2.29 0.62 2.76
CA GLY A 31 -1.07 0.51 1.96
C GLY A 31 -1.26 0.21 0.48
N LEU A 32 -0.29 0.67 -0.32
CA LEU A 32 -0.16 0.33 -1.74
C LEU A 32 0.91 -0.75 -1.89
N TYR A 33 0.47 -1.91 -2.38
CA TYR A 33 1.34 -3.07 -2.60
C TYR A 33 1.63 -3.25 -4.08
N PHE A 34 2.85 -2.94 -4.51
CA PHE A 34 3.30 -3.11 -5.89
C PHE A 34 3.88 -4.50 -6.09
N SER A 35 3.27 -5.28 -6.97
CA SER A 35 3.59 -6.70 -7.13
C SER A 35 3.19 -7.25 -8.49
N ALA A 36 3.73 -8.41 -8.86
CA ALA A 36 3.34 -9.14 -10.08
C ALA A 36 3.38 -10.65 -9.87
N SER A 37 2.54 -11.37 -10.61
CA SER A 37 2.47 -12.84 -10.57
C SER A 37 3.75 -13.50 -11.08
N TRP A 38 4.39 -12.92 -12.10
CA TRP A 38 5.62 -13.43 -12.72
C TRP A 38 6.84 -13.30 -11.81
N CYS A 39 6.81 -12.36 -10.86
CA CYS A 39 7.91 -12.02 -9.96
C CYS A 39 8.06 -13.04 -8.79
N PRO A 40 9.13 -13.85 -8.73
CA PRO A 40 9.33 -14.83 -7.65
C PRO A 40 9.38 -14.24 -6.22
N PRO A 41 10.18 -13.18 -5.93
CA PRO A 41 10.21 -12.62 -4.58
C PRO A 41 8.86 -12.02 -4.18
N CYS A 42 8.08 -11.56 -5.15
CA CYS A 42 6.73 -11.06 -4.93
C CYS A 42 5.79 -12.17 -4.45
N ARG A 43 5.80 -13.35 -5.10
CA ARG A 43 4.99 -14.50 -4.67
C ARG A 43 5.32 -14.93 -3.25
N GLN A 44 6.62 -14.96 -2.89
CA GLN A 44 7.05 -15.29 -1.53
C GLN A 44 6.54 -14.25 -0.52
N PHE A 45 6.79 -12.96 -0.77
CA PHE A 45 6.37 -11.90 0.13
C PHE A 45 4.85 -11.81 0.27
N THR A 46 4.08 -12.14 -0.77
CA THR A 46 2.61 -12.16 -0.70
C THR A 46 2.10 -13.09 0.40
N GLY A 47 2.73 -14.26 0.59
CA GLY A 47 2.36 -15.17 1.67
C GLY A 47 2.64 -14.58 3.05
N MET A 48 3.79 -13.94 3.22
CA MET A 48 4.16 -13.25 4.47
C MET A 48 3.21 -12.09 4.77
N LEU A 49 2.93 -11.26 3.76
CA LEU A 49 2.03 -10.11 3.86
C LEU A 49 0.60 -10.54 4.16
N LYS A 50 0.13 -11.65 3.60
CA LYS A 50 -1.19 -12.23 3.91
C LYS A 50 -1.30 -12.57 5.39
N ASN A 51 -0.33 -13.29 5.95
CA ASN A 51 -0.33 -13.65 7.37
C ASN A 51 -0.30 -12.40 8.26
N PHE A 52 0.54 -11.42 7.93
CA PHE A 52 0.58 -10.14 8.65
C PHE A 52 -0.77 -9.41 8.60
N TYR A 53 -1.35 -9.28 7.41
CA TYR A 53 -2.62 -8.60 7.20
C TYR A 53 -3.76 -9.25 7.99
N GLU A 54 -3.88 -10.58 7.94
CA GLU A 54 -4.93 -11.33 8.64
C GLU A 54 -4.81 -11.22 10.16
N GLU A 55 -3.60 -11.24 10.72
CA GLU A 55 -3.39 -11.06 12.16
C GLU A 55 -3.68 -9.62 12.62
N ILE A 56 -3.16 -8.62 11.92
CA ILE A 56 -3.36 -7.21 12.26
C ILE A 56 -4.84 -6.84 12.20
N LYS A 57 -5.58 -7.30 11.18
CA LYS A 57 -7.01 -6.98 11.03
C LYS A 57 -7.91 -7.53 12.13
N LYS A 58 -7.44 -8.44 12.97
CA LYS A 58 -8.21 -8.89 14.15
C LYS A 58 -8.35 -7.80 15.21
N THR A 59 -7.43 -6.84 15.24
CA THR A 59 -7.35 -5.82 16.29
C THR A 59 -7.27 -4.39 15.77
N GLN A 60 -6.87 -4.21 14.51
CA GLN A 60 -6.65 -2.91 13.89
C GLN A 60 -7.42 -2.77 12.59
N ASN A 61 -7.84 -1.55 12.27
CA ASN A 61 -8.42 -1.25 10.96
C ASN A 61 -7.30 -1.05 9.95
N PHE A 62 -6.96 -2.10 9.21
CA PHE A 62 -5.90 -2.10 8.20
C PHE A 62 -6.42 -2.51 6.82
N GLU A 63 -5.90 -1.89 5.77
CA GLU A 63 -6.21 -2.26 4.38
C GLU A 63 -4.98 -2.24 3.47
N ILE A 64 -4.99 -3.10 2.45
CA ILE A 64 -3.99 -3.10 1.38
C ILE A 64 -4.70 -2.99 0.04
N ILE A 65 -4.09 -2.26 -0.89
CA ILE A 65 -4.51 -2.16 -2.28
C ILE A 65 -3.36 -2.66 -3.14
N LEU A 66 -3.60 -3.75 -3.87
CA LEU A 66 -2.68 -4.25 -4.89
C LEU A 66 -2.63 -3.27 -6.06
N VAL A 67 -1.42 -2.84 -6.40
CA VAL A 67 -1.06 -2.16 -7.65
C VAL A 67 -0.29 -3.17 -8.50
N THR A 68 -0.98 -3.75 -9.48
CA THR A 68 -0.42 -4.85 -10.27
C THR A 68 0.61 -4.38 -11.29
N HIS A 69 1.67 -5.16 -11.47
CA HIS A 69 2.64 -5.09 -12.56
C HIS A 69 2.48 -6.29 -13.52
N ASP A 70 1.38 -7.05 -13.44
CA ASP A 70 1.05 -8.09 -14.42
C ASP A 70 0.64 -7.46 -15.76
N GLU A 71 1.22 -7.97 -16.84
CA GLU A 71 1.03 -7.42 -18.20
C GLU A 71 -0.28 -7.87 -18.85
N ASN A 72 -1.00 -8.82 -18.25
CA ASN A 72 -2.29 -9.28 -18.75
C ASN A 72 -3.28 -9.56 -17.61
N GLU A 73 -4.55 -9.34 -17.92
CA GLU A 73 -5.65 -9.46 -16.96
C GLU A 73 -5.79 -10.86 -16.37
N ARG A 74 -5.56 -11.91 -17.18
CA ARG A 74 -5.72 -13.30 -16.75
C ARG A 74 -4.76 -13.66 -15.61
N ASP A 75 -3.51 -13.25 -15.73
CA ASP A 75 -2.49 -13.52 -14.72
C ASP A 75 -2.70 -12.66 -13.48
N PHE A 76 -3.09 -11.39 -13.66
CA PHE A 76 -3.55 -10.54 -12.56
C PHE A 76 -4.67 -11.21 -11.75
N ILE A 77 -5.76 -11.66 -12.41
CA ILE A 77 -6.90 -12.27 -11.73
C ILE A 77 -6.47 -13.51 -10.94
N LYS A 78 -5.72 -14.42 -11.55
CA LYS A 78 -5.22 -15.64 -10.89
C LYS A 78 -4.34 -15.34 -9.68
N TYR A 79 -3.55 -14.28 -9.76
CA TYR A 79 -2.66 -13.89 -8.67
C TYR A 79 -3.41 -13.21 -7.54
N TYR A 80 -4.32 -12.29 -7.87
CA TYR A 80 -5.16 -11.57 -6.93
C TYR A 80 -6.10 -12.49 -6.15
N GLN A 81 -6.60 -13.58 -6.74
CA GLN A 81 -7.42 -14.60 -6.04
C GLN A 81 -6.77 -15.17 -4.76
N LYS A 82 -5.46 -15.00 -4.58
CA LYS A 82 -4.72 -15.49 -3.40
C LYS A 82 -4.70 -14.47 -2.25
N MET A 83 -5.20 -13.26 -2.48
CA MET A 83 -5.05 -12.11 -1.60
C MET A 83 -6.38 -11.72 -0.94
N PRO A 84 -6.40 -11.46 0.39
CA PRO A 84 -7.62 -11.11 1.12
C PRO A 84 -7.92 -9.60 1.16
N TRP A 85 -7.24 -8.79 0.33
CA TRP A 85 -7.30 -7.33 0.33
C TRP A 85 -7.79 -6.79 -1.02
N LEU A 86 -7.83 -5.46 -1.20
CA LEU A 86 -8.34 -4.81 -2.41
C LEU A 86 -7.31 -4.78 -3.55
N ALA A 87 -7.75 -4.51 -4.77
CA ALA A 87 -6.87 -4.24 -5.90
C ALA A 87 -7.40 -3.09 -6.74
N ILE A 88 -6.48 -2.39 -7.41
CA ILE A 88 -6.83 -1.54 -8.55
C ILE A 88 -7.20 -2.46 -9.71
N PRO A 89 -8.37 -2.28 -10.35
CA PRO A 89 -8.72 -3.06 -11.52
C PRO A 89 -7.62 -2.98 -12.58
N TRP A 90 -7.29 -4.11 -13.21
CA TRP A 90 -6.23 -4.16 -14.23
C TRP A 90 -6.49 -3.19 -15.41
N SER A 91 -7.76 -2.91 -15.72
CA SER A 91 -8.16 -1.94 -16.73
C SER A 91 -7.80 -0.48 -16.40
N GLU A 92 -7.59 -0.14 -15.12
CA GLU A 92 -7.27 1.21 -14.66
C GLU A 92 -5.77 1.54 -14.80
N ASN A 93 -5.22 1.29 -15.99
CA ASN A 93 -3.80 1.45 -16.30
C ASN A 93 -3.28 2.88 -16.07
N ILE A 94 -4.14 3.90 -16.21
CA ILE A 94 -3.76 5.29 -15.93
C ILE A 94 -3.44 5.45 -14.45
N SER A 95 -4.32 4.96 -13.58
CA SER A 95 -4.15 5.00 -12.13
C SER A 95 -2.95 4.19 -11.65
N ILE A 96 -2.78 2.98 -12.20
CA ILE A 96 -1.62 2.12 -11.92
C ILE A 96 -0.33 2.87 -12.27
N ASN A 97 -0.23 3.41 -13.49
CA ASN A 97 0.95 4.15 -13.94
C ASN A 97 1.21 5.42 -13.11
N GLN A 98 0.16 6.14 -12.72
CA GLN A 98 0.30 7.30 -11.83
C GLN A 98 0.87 6.88 -10.48
N LEU A 99 0.31 5.86 -9.83
CA LEU A 99 0.80 5.39 -8.53
C LEU A 99 2.23 4.87 -8.61
N THR A 100 2.60 4.13 -9.65
CA THR A 100 3.97 3.67 -9.87
C THR A 100 4.92 4.84 -10.07
N ARG A 101 4.54 5.89 -10.81
CA ARG A 101 5.35 7.11 -10.97
C ARG A 101 5.49 7.92 -9.69
N ILE A 102 4.45 7.92 -8.87
CA ILE A 102 4.43 8.68 -7.62
C ILE A 102 5.27 7.94 -6.58
N CYS A 103 4.93 6.69 -6.26
CA CYS A 103 5.60 5.89 -5.23
C CYS A 103 7.00 5.40 -5.65
N LYS A 104 7.32 5.42 -6.96
CA LYS A 104 8.65 5.13 -7.53
C LYS A 104 9.30 3.85 -6.97
N PRO A 105 8.62 2.69 -7.00
CA PRO A 105 9.24 1.44 -6.58
C PRO A 105 10.49 1.17 -7.45
N GLN A 106 11.66 1.02 -6.82
CA GLN A 106 12.89 0.66 -7.54
C GLN A 106 12.86 -0.81 -8.00
N THR A 107 12.23 -1.66 -7.18
CA THR A 107 12.03 -3.09 -7.41
C THR A 107 10.71 -3.52 -6.79
N ILE A 108 10.14 -4.63 -7.28
CA ILE A 108 9.01 -5.30 -6.62
C ILE A 108 9.48 -6.60 -5.93
N PRO A 109 8.88 -7.01 -4.81
CA PRO A 109 7.72 -6.41 -4.14
C PRO A 109 8.04 -5.11 -3.40
N HIS A 110 7.12 -4.15 -3.44
CA HIS A 110 7.25 -2.85 -2.74
C HIS A 110 5.94 -2.53 -2.01
N LEU A 111 6.02 -2.02 -0.79
CA LEU A 111 4.86 -1.72 0.05
C LEU A 111 5.00 -0.34 0.67
N CYS A 112 4.06 0.54 0.35
CA CYS A 112 3.96 1.87 0.97
C CYS A 112 2.76 1.92 1.92
N ILE A 113 2.95 2.50 3.09
CA ILE A 113 1.96 2.66 4.16
C ILE A 113 1.65 4.14 4.34
N PHE A 114 0.37 4.41 4.55
CA PHE A 114 -0.21 5.72 4.75
C PHE A 114 -1.16 5.68 5.96
N ASP A 115 -1.33 6.82 6.62
CA ASP A 115 -2.30 6.99 7.70
C ASP A 115 -3.73 7.24 7.18
N GLN A 116 -4.68 7.28 8.11
CA GLN A 116 -6.10 7.53 7.85
C GLN A 116 -6.38 8.81 7.05
N ASP A 117 -5.50 9.81 7.13
CA ASP A 117 -5.62 11.10 6.44
C ASP A 117 -4.96 11.06 5.05
N GLY A 118 -4.38 9.92 4.67
CA GLY A 118 -3.64 9.71 3.44
C GLY A 118 -2.20 10.22 3.49
N ASN A 119 -1.68 10.57 4.68
CA ASN A 119 -0.30 11.00 4.80
C ASN A 119 0.65 9.81 4.72
N TYR A 120 1.80 10.04 4.08
CA TYR A 120 2.87 9.07 4.00
C TYR A 120 3.46 8.71 5.38
N VAL A 121 3.63 7.40 5.61
CA VAL A 121 4.33 6.84 6.78
C VAL A 121 5.67 6.24 6.34
N THR A 122 5.66 5.22 5.48
CA THR A 122 6.87 4.51 5.00
C THR A 122 6.63 3.83 3.65
N CYS A 123 7.66 3.69 2.81
CA CYS A 123 7.70 2.79 1.65
C CYS A 123 8.68 1.61 1.85
N GLY A 124 9.25 1.50 3.05
CA GLY A 124 10.09 0.37 3.49
C GLY A 124 9.30 -0.79 4.09
N ALA A 125 7.96 -0.75 4.06
CA ALA A 125 7.13 -1.68 4.82
C ALA A 125 7.31 -3.16 4.44
N ARG A 126 7.77 -3.44 3.21
CA ARG A 126 8.19 -4.80 2.83
C ARG A 126 9.32 -5.30 3.72
N ASP A 127 10.33 -4.47 3.93
CA ASP A 127 11.50 -4.78 4.74
C ASP A 127 11.16 -4.74 6.23
N ASP A 128 10.32 -3.79 6.65
CA ASP A 128 9.84 -3.69 8.04
C ASP A 128 9.13 -4.99 8.46
N ILE A 129 8.24 -5.54 7.62
CA ILE A 129 7.55 -6.81 7.90
C ILE A 129 8.57 -7.96 7.95
N ALA A 130 9.54 -7.99 7.03
CA ALA A 130 10.56 -9.04 7.01
C ALA A 130 11.48 -8.99 8.25
N MET A 131 11.77 -7.79 8.76
CA MET A 131 12.69 -7.56 9.89
C MET A 131 12.00 -7.68 11.24
N TYR A 132 10.79 -7.11 11.39
CA TYR A 132 10.11 -6.97 12.67
C TYR A 132 8.89 -7.90 12.82
N GLY A 133 8.46 -8.57 11.76
CA GLY A 133 7.26 -9.40 11.77
C GLY A 133 6.03 -8.58 12.17
N MET A 134 5.23 -9.08 13.12
CA MET A 134 4.02 -8.37 13.60
C MET A 134 4.36 -7.03 14.26
N LYS A 135 5.58 -6.86 14.80
CA LYS A 135 6.00 -5.60 15.43
C LYS A 135 6.22 -4.46 14.43
N ALA A 136 6.18 -4.74 13.11
CA ALA A 136 6.20 -3.70 12.09
C ALA A 136 5.05 -2.70 12.25
N TRP A 137 3.90 -3.14 12.79
CA TRP A 137 2.78 -2.22 13.07
C TRP A 137 3.18 -1.10 14.04
N ASN A 138 3.71 -1.45 15.21
CA ASN A 138 4.13 -0.48 16.22
C ASN A 138 5.24 0.42 15.67
N HIS A 139 6.15 -0.15 14.86
CA HIS A 139 7.18 0.64 14.19
C HIS A 139 6.58 1.72 13.27
N TRP A 140 5.49 1.41 12.56
CA TRP A 140 4.79 2.40 11.74
C TRP A 140 4.02 3.43 12.56
N GLU A 141 3.47 3.05 13.72
CA GLU A 141 2.88 3.99 14.68
C GLU A 141 3.89 5.02 15.16
N ASP A 142 5.09 4.58 15.56
CA ASP A 142 6.19 5.45 15.99
C ASP A 142 6.58 6.44 14.87
N ILE A 143 6.77 5.95 13.63
CA ILE A 143 7.09 6.79 12.48
C ILE A 143 5.98 7.81 12.21
N ALA A 144 4.71 7.38 12.25
CA ALA A 144 3.57 8.24 12.00
C ALA A 144 3.48 9.37 13.04
N GLU A 145 3.71 9.05 14.32
CA GLU A 145 3.69 10.03 15.40
C GLU A 145 4.83 11.06 15.25
N GLU A 146 6.05 10.60 14.95
CA GLU A 146 7.19 11.49 14.68
C GLU A 146 6.90 12.44 13.52
N ARG A 147 6.41 11.92 12.39
CA ARG A 147 6.07 12.74 11.22
C ARG A 147 4.98 13.78 11.51
N LYS A 148 3.98 13.45 12.34
CA LYS A 148 2.95 14.41 12.77
C LYS A 148 3.56 15.61 13.50
N LYS A 149 4.57 15.39 14.36
CA LYS A 149 5.26 16.47 15.10
C LYS A 149 5.96 17.47 14.18
N TYR A 150 6.49 17.01 13.04
CA TYR A 150 7.15 17.89 12.06
C TYR A 150 6.19 18.64 11.14
N ARG A 151 4.95 18.15 10.94
CA ARG A 151 3.93 18.81 10.10
C ARG A 151 3.21 19.98 10.80
N GLN A 152 3.21 19.99 12.14
CA GLN A 152 2.56 21.02 12.95
C GLN A 152 3.48 22.21 13.29
N LYS A 153 4.72 22.20 12.81
CA LYS A 153 5.68 23.32 12.89
C LYS A 153 5.77 24.02 11.54
#